data_AF-A0A927UKE9-F1
#
_entry.id   AF-A0A927UKE9-F1
#
_cell.length_a   1.000
_cell.length_b   1.000
_cell.length_c   1.000
_cell.angle_alpha   90.00
_cell.angle_beta   90.00
_cell.angle_gamma   90.00
#
_symmetry.space_group_name_H-M   'P 1'
#
loop_
_entity.id
_entity.type
_entity.pdbx_description
1 polymer ?
#
loop_
_entity_poly.entity_id
_entity_poly.type
_entity_poly.pdbx_seq_one_letter_code
_entity_poly.pdbx_strand_id
1 'polypeptide(L)'
;MKCIHCGANYKTMELECPYCHAPNPKGREWLKERNKAENKYKRERINVINKGTPYIVSRIIMYIAITMVTFSVISFLAVVAFFIREEFKSVGYVSRSEALEQMEKYYNNGEYLELYFYMSEKDLFDEEYYVYSQAALLTNKYHLYQSKKMSMLKEIEDGVMDDDYYVSYTLSESIEIYKVDVGVYDEEVSENQAIYDMYREEIMSFWVGTLGLTEEEIEWISDKENYLYFTDEQELTAKIIERGIKQ
;
A
#
# COMPACT_ATOMS: atom_id res chain seq x y z
N MET A 1 -59.60 -7.56 -70.30
CA MET A 1 -60.92 -8.21 -70.39
C MET A 1 -61.87 -7.32 -71.17
N LYS A 2 -62.90 -7.89 -71.80
CA LYS A 2 -63.90 -7.12 -72.57
C LYS A 2 -65.10 -6.80 -71.68
N CYS A 3 -65.60 -5.56 -71.73
CA CYS A 3 -66.80 -5.14 -71.01
C CYS A 3 -68.04 -5.77 -71.64
N ILE A 4 -68.85 -6.45 -70.84
CA ILE A 4 -70.11 -7.05 -71.30
C ILE A 4 -71.16 -5.99 -71.65
N HIS A 5 -71.03 -4.77 -71.12
CA HIS A 5 -71.99 -3.68 -71.31
C HIS A 5 -71.69 -2.79 -72.52
N CYS A 6 -70.42 -2.42 -72.75
CA CYS A 6 -70.03 -1.53 -73.86
C CYS A 6 -69.05 -2.14 -74.86
N GLY A 7 -68.61 -3.39 -74.65
CA GLY A 7 -67.67 -4.07 -75.53
C GLY A 7 -66.23 -3.54 -75.49
N ALA A 8 -65.92 -2.49 -74.71
CA ALA A 8 -64.56 -1.96 -74.61
C ALA A 8 -63.61 -2.93 -73.88
N ASN A 9 -62.33 -2.94 -74.28
CA ASN A 9 -61.29 -3.69 -73.59
C ASN A 9 -60.71 -2.87 -72.45
N TYR A 10 -60.62 -3.45 -71.25
CA TYR A 10 -60.13 -2.79 -70.04
C TYR A 10 -59.42 -3.77 -69.09
N LYS A 11 -58.71 -3.27 -68.08
CA LYS A 11 -57.86 -4.11 -67.21
C LYS A 11 -58.68 -4.86 -66.17
N THR A 12 -58.27 -6.10 -65.87
CA THR A 12 -58.97 -6.96 -64.90
C THR A 12 -58.98 -6.39 -63.47
N MET A 13 -57.99 -5.56 -63.12
CA MET A 13 -57.85 -4.95 -61.79
C MET A 13 -58.68 -3.67 -61.60
N GLU A 14 -59.25 -3.10 -62.66
CA GLU A 14 -60.11 -1.92 -62.55
C GLU A 14 -61.45 -2.31 -61.91
N LEU A 15 -61.98 -1.50 -60.99
CA LEU A 15 -63.22 -1.84 -60.26
C LEU A 15 -64.48 -1.63 -61.09
N GLU A 16 -64.37 -0.86 -62.17
CA GLU A 16 -65.42 -0.54 -63.13
C GLU A 16 -64.80 -0.34 -64.51
N CYS A 17 -65.62 -0.42 -65.56
CA CYS A 17 -65.20 -0.15 -66.92
C CYS A 17 -64.95 1.36 -67.09
N PRO A 18 -63.77 1.82 -67.54
CA PRO A 18 -63.46 3.25 -67.64
C PRO A 18 -64.25 3.99 -68.72
N TYR A 19 -64.97 3.27 -69.58
CA TYR A 19 -65.71 3.84 -70.71
C TYR A 19 -67.21 3.94 -70.46
N CYS A 20 -67.79 3.05 -69.65
CA CYS A 20 -69.23 3.05 -69.37
C CYS A 20 -69.57 2.93 -67.88
N HIS A 21 -68.56 2.92 -67.01
CA HIS A 21 -68.65 2.81 -65.55
C HIS A 21 -69.42 1.58 -65.04
N ALA A 22 -69.66 0.59 -65.90
CA ALA A 22 -70.26 -0.65 -65.46
C ALA A 22 -69.31 -1.37 -64.49
N PRO A 23 -69.82 -1.93 -63.38
CA PRO A 23 -68.98 -2.56 -62.38
C PRO A 23 -68.23 -3.76 -62.94
N ASN A 24 -67.00 -3.96 -62.49
CA ASN A 24 -66.18 -5.13 -62.82
C ASN A 24 -66.12 -6.10 -61.62
N PRO A 25 -66.87 -7.23 -61.67
CA PRO A 25 -66.85 -8.23 -60.61
C PRO A 25 -65.45 -8.80 -60.33
N LYS A 26 -64.64 -9.02 -61.37
CA LYS A 26 -63.29 -9.59 -61.24
C LYS A 26 -62.33 -8.62 -60.56
N GLY A 27 -62.45 -7.31 -60.84
CA GLY A 27 -61.67 -6.28 -60.16
C GLY A 27 -62.02 -6.17 -58.68
N ARG A 28 -63.32 -6.29 -58.34
CA ARG A 28 -63.77 -6.31 -56.93
C ARG A 28 -63.31 -7.54 -56.17
N GLU A 29 -63.34 -8.72 -56.81
CA GLU A 29 -62.82 -9.96 -56.22
C GLU A 29 -61.31 -9.88 -55.97
N TRP A 30 -60.55 -9.40 -56.96
CA TRP A 30 -59.12 -9.16 -56.81
C TRP A 30 -58.80 -8.18 -55.66
N LEU A 31 -59.55 -7.08 -55.55
CA LEU A 31 -59.38 -6.13 -54.44
C LEU A 31 -59.65 -6.78 -53.08
N LYS A 32 -60.68 -7.64 -52.99
CA LYS A 32 -61.02 -8.37 -51.77
C LYS A 32 -59.90 -9.35 -51.38
N GLU A 33 -59.37 -10.10 -52.34
CA GLU A 33 -58.25 -11.03 -52.10
C GLU A 33 -56.97 -10.30 -51.71
N ARG A 34 -56.64 -9.22 -52.42
CA ARG A 34 -55.48 -8.37 -52.09
C ARG A 34 -55.58 -7.82 -50.66
N ASN A 35 -56.73 -7.26 -50.30
CA ASN A 35 -56.93 -6.72 -48.95
C ASN A 35 -56.85 -7.81 -47.89
N LYS A 36 -57.32 -9.04 -48.18
CA LYS A 36 -57.19 -10.19 -47.28
C LYS A 36 -55.71 -10.60 -47.11
N ALA A 37 -54.95 -10.65 -48.20
CA ALA A 37 -53.52 -10.96 -48.18
C ALA A 37 -52.72 -9.90 -47.42
N GLU A 38 -52.99 -8.62 -47.65
CA GLU A 38 -52.33 -7.51 -46.95
C GLU A 38 -52.62 -7.52 -45.45
N ASN A 39 -53.87 -7.78 -45.06
CA ASN A 39 -54.25 -7.91 -43.65
C ASN A 39 -53.62 -9.12 -42.97
N LYS A 40 -53.42 -10.22 -43.70
CA LYS A 40 -52.70 -11.40 -43.19
C LYS A 40 -51.22 -11.07 -42.98
N TYR A 41 -50.58 -10.45 -43.96
CA TYR A 41 -49.18 -10.01 -43.88
C TYR A 41 -48.95 -9.05 -42.70
N LYS A 42 -49.83 -8.05 -42.51
CA LYS A 42 -49.75 -7.12 -41.38
C LYS A 42 -49.79 -7.84 -40.03
N ARG A 43 -50.68 -8.83 -39.87
CA ARG A 43 -50.77 -9.63 -38.63
C ARG A 43 -49.55 -10.50 -38.41
N GLU A 44 -49.06 -11.17 -39.45
CA GLU A 44 -47.85 -12.01 -39.35
C GLU A 44 -46.61 -11.18 -39.03
N ARG A 45 -46.46 -9.99 -39.64
CA ARG A 45 -45.37 -9.06 -39.32
C ARG A 45 -45.37 -8.66 -37.85
N ILE A 46 -46.52 -8.31 -37.28
CA ILE A 46 -46.64 -7.97 -35.86
C ILE A 46 -46.27 -9.16 -34.98
N ASN A 47 -46.72 -10.37 -35.33
CA ASN A 47 -46.39 -11.59 -34.59
C ASN A 47 -44.90 -11.93 -34.65
N VAL A 48 -44.24 -11.78 -35.79
CA VAL A 48 -42.80 -12.02 -35.94
C VAL A 48 -41.99 -11.01 -35.14
N ILE A 49 -42.37 -9.73 -35.18
CA ILE A 49 -41.72 -8.70 -34.37
C ILE A 49 -41.85 -9.04 -32.88
N ASN A 50 -43.08 -9.30 -32.40
CA ASN A 50 -43.33 -9.61 -30.99
C ASN A 50 -42.62 -10.89 -30.52
N LYS A 51 -42.48 -11.90 -31.38
CA LYS A 51 -41.73 -13.13 -31.07
C LYS A 51 -40.22 -12.93 -31.12
N GLY A 52 -39.72 -12.00 -31.94
CA GLY A 52 -38.29 -11.69 -32.07
C GLY A 52 -37.76 -10.70 -31.03
N THR A 53 -38.62 -9.86 -30.44
CA THR A 53 -38.24 -8.86 -29.43
C THR A 53 -37.49 -9.44 -28.22
N PRO A 54 -37.91 -10.58 -27.61
CA PRO A 54 -37.21 -11.12 -26.44
C PRO A 54 -35.76 -11.53 -26.73
N TYR A 55 -35.49 -12.03 -27.93
CA TYR A 55 -34.14 -12.47 -28.35
C TYR A 55 -33.20 -11.27 -28.57
N ILE A 56 -33.71 -10.17 -29.12
CA ILE A 56 -32.91 -8.95 -29.31
C ILE A 56 -32.61 -8.30 -27.95
N VAL A 57 -33.61 -8.25 -27.07
CA VAL A 57 -33.46 -7.67 -25.72
C VAL A 57 -32.46 -8.48 -24.88
N SER A 58 -32.54 -9.82 -24.89
CA SER A 58 -31.59 -10.66 -24.16
C SER A 58 -30.16 -10.48 -24.65
N ARG A 59 -29.97 -10.33 -25.96
CA ARG A 59 -28.64 -10.10 -26.55
C ARG A 59 -28.06 -8.74 -26.14
N ILE A 60 -28.89 -7.69 -26.08
CA ILE A 60 -28.47 -6.36 -25.60
C ILE A 60 -28.09 -6.41 -24.12
N ILE A 61 -28.92 -7.04 -23.27
CA ILE A 61 -28.63 -7.19 -21.84
C ILE A 61 -27.32 -7.96 -21.62
N MET A 62 -27.08 -9.01 -22.38
CA MET A 62 -25.84 -9.77 -22.32
C MET A 62 -24.62 -8.90 -22.68
N TYR A 63 -24.70 -8.09 -23.74
CA TYR A 63 -23.60 -7.17 -24.07
C TYR A 63 -23.37 -6.14 -22.97
N ILE A 64 -24.43 -5.57 -22.40
CA ILE A 64 -24.34 -4.63 -21.27
C ILE A 64 -23.67 -5.30 -20.06
N ALA A 65 -24.08 -6.52 -19.71
CA ALA A 65 -23.51 -7.28 -18.60
C ALA A 65 -22.01 -7.55 -18.82
N ILE A 66 -21.62 -7.98 -20.03
CA ILE A 66 -20.21 -8.20 -20.37
C ILE A 66 -19.43 -6.90 -20.23
N THR A 67 -19.93 -5.78 -20.76
CA THR A 67 -19.23 -4.49 -20.65
C THR A 67 -19.04 -4.05 -19.20
N MET A 68 -20.06 -4.20 -18.34
CA MET A 68 -19.94 -3.87 -16.91
C MET A 68 -18.88 -4.71 -16.21
N VAL A 69 -18.84 -6.02 -16.48
CA VAL A 69 -17.82 -6.92 -15.91
C VAL A 69 -16.43 -6.52 -16.40
N THR A 70 -16.27 -6.23 -17.69
CA THR A 70 -14.99 -5.78 -18.25
C THR A 70 -14.50 -4.49 -17.59
N PHE A 71 -15.36 -3.48 -17.46
CA PHE A 71 -15.01 -2.23 -16.77
C PHE A 71 -14.66 -2.45 -15.31
N SER A 72 -15.38 -3.33 -14.61
CA SER A 72 -15.11 -3.66 -13.21
C SER A 72 -13.73 -4.31 -13.03
N VAL A 73 -13.37 -5.25 -13.91
CA VAL A 73 -12.05 -5.90 -13.88
C VAL A 73 -10.93 -4.89 -14.18
N ILE A 74 -11.10 -4.04 -15.20
CA ILE A 74 -10.11 -3.00 -15.54
C ILE A 74 -9.94 -2.02 -14.37
N SER A 75 -11.03 -1.58 -13.77
CA SER A 75 -10.99 -0.68 -12.60
C SER A 75 -10.28 -1.34 -11.42
N PHE A 76 -10.57 -2.61 -11.15
CA PHE A 76 -9.91 -3.35 -10.08
C PHE A 76 -8.40 -3.47 -10.33
N LEU A 77 -7.99 -3.85 -11.55
CA LEU A 77 -6.58 -3.93 -11.92
C LEU A 77 -5.88 -2.58 -11.84
N ALA A 78 -6.55 -1.49 -12.21
CA ALA A 78 -6.00 -0.13 -12.08
C ALA A 78 -5.77 0.26 -10.62
N VAL A 79 -6.71 -0.10 -9.72
CA VAL A 79 -6.57 0.13 -8.27
C VAL A 79 -5.42 -0.70 -7.70
N VAL A 80 -5.33 -1.99 -8.05
CA VAL A 80 -4.21 -2.86 -7.63
C VAL A 80 -2.87 -2.30 -8.13
N ALA A 81 -2.78 -1.91 -9.39
CA ALA A 81 -1.57 -1.31 -9.96
C ALA A 81 -1.21 0.02 -9.29
N PHE A 82 -2.19 0.80 -8.85
CA PHE A 82 -1.97 2.03 -8.10
C PHE A 82 -1.35 1.75 -6.72
N PHE A 83 -1.90 0.80 -5.97
CA PHE A 83 -1.35 0.41 -4.66
C PHE A 83 0.06 -0.18 -4.77
N ILE A 84 0.27 -1.10 -5.71
CA ILE A 84 1.60 -1.65 -6.01
C ILE A 84 2.57 -0.50 -6.34
N ARG A 85 2.16 0.44 -7.19
CA ARG A 85 2.99 1.58 -7.57
C ARG A 85 3.29 2.51 -6.39
N GLU A 86 2.34 2.74 -5.48
CA GLU A 86 2.59 3.54 -4.27
C GLU A 86 3.57 2.84 -3.33
N GLU A 87 3.44 1.52 -3.14
CA GLU A 87 4.37 0.71 -2.35
C GLU A 87 5.79 0.73 -2.96
N PHE A 88 5.92 0.58 -4.28
CA PHE A 88 7.21 0.74 -5.00
C PHE A 88 7.71 2.19 -5.10
N LYS A 89 6.87 3.19 -4.76
CA LYS A 89 7.30 4.59 -4.68
C LYS A 89 7.69 4.98 -3.27
N SER A 90 7.02 4.43 -2.25
CA SER A 90 7.36 4.65 -0.84
C SER A 90 8.64 3.93 -0.48
N VAL A 91 8.83 2.71 -0.99
CA VAL A 91 10.11 2.02 -0.99
C VAL A 91 10.84 2.46 -2.24
N GLY A 92 11.65 3.52 -2.16
CA GLY A 92 12.34 4.08 -3.33
C GLY A 92 13.26 3.05 -3.98
N TYR A 93 12.73 2.25 -4.91
CA TYR A 93 13.38 1.08 -5.49
C TYR A 93 14.80 1.44 -5.94
N VAL A 94 15.77 0.90 -5.21
CA VAL A 94 17.19 1.03 -5.50
C VAL A 94 17.70 -0.34 -5.95
N SER A 95 18.55 -0.37 -6.97
CA SER A 95 19.14 -1.64 -7.38
C SER A 95 20.05 -2.17 -6.26
N ARG A 96 20.13 -3.49 -6.09
CA ARG A 96 20.98 -4.12 -5.07
C ARG A 96 22.43 -3.61 -5.11
N SER A 97 22.99 -3.45 -6.31
CA SER A 97 24.35 -2.92 -6.48
C SER A 97 24.49 -1.46 -6.04
N GLU A 98 23.51 -0.63 -6.35
CA GLU A 98 23.52 0.79 -5.98
C GLU A 98 23.30 0.95 -4.47
N ALA A 99 22.44 0.11 -3.87
CA ALA A 99 22.26 0.07 -2.42
C ALA A 99 23.56 -0.28 -1.72
N LEU A 100 24.23 -1.35 -2.16
CA LEU A 100 25.52 -1.77 -1.61
C LEU A 100 26.60 -0.69 -1.76
N GLU A 101 26.75 -0.09 -2.94
CA GLU A 101 27.72 0.98 -3.17
C GLU A 101 27.50 2.16 -2.22
N GLN A 102 26.25 2.57 -2.03
CA GLN A 102 25.90 3.69 -1.17
C GLN A 102 26.06 3.34 0.32
N MET A 103 25.70 2.13 0.75
CA MET A 103 25.93 1.66 2.12
C MET A 103 27.42 1.54 2.43
N GLU A 104 28.21 0.95 1.53
CA GLU A 104 29.67 0.86 1.64
C GLU A 104 30.30 2.24 1.79
N LYS A 105 29.83 3.22 1.01
CA LYS A 105 30.33 4.59 1.10
C LYS A 105 30.10 5.19 2.49
N TYR A 106 28.87 5.13 3.01
CA TYR A 106 28.59 5.65 4.35
C TYR A 106 29.38 4.91 5.43
N TYR A 107 29.41 3.59 5.34
CA TYR A 107 30.12 2.73 6.29
C TYR A 107 31.63 3.02 6.33
N ASN A 108 32.29 3.07 5.17
CA ASN A 108 33.73 3.30 5.09
C ASN A 108 34.14 4.73 5.50
N ASN A 109 33.23 5.70 5.37
CA ASN A 109 33.44 7.06 5.84
C ASN A 109 33.17 7.24 7.34
N GLY A 110 32.60 6.25 8.02
CA GLY A 110 32.13 6.37 9.41
C GLY A 110 30.86 7.20 9.57
N GLU A 111 30.13 7.43 8.48
CA GLU A 111 28.86 8.18 8.42
C GLU A 111 27.67 7.25 8.76
N TYR A 112 27.73 6.62 9.93
CA TYR A 112 26.79 5.54 10.31
C TYR A 112 25.35 6.04 10.60
N LEU A 113 25.18 7.31 10.97
CA LEU A 113 23.84 7.87 11.17
C LEU A 113 23.16 8.16 9.82
N GLU A 114 23.94 8.62 8.83
CA GLU A 114 23.51 8.76 7.45
C GLU A 114 23.20 7.40 6.83
N LEU A 115 24.00 6.37 7.15
CA LEU A 115 23.71 4.98 6.80
C LEU A 115 22.34 4.54 7.35
N TYR A 116 22.05 4.83 8.62
CA TYR A 116 20.74 4.54 9.23
C TYR A 116 19.58 5.21 8.50
N PHE A 117 19.68 6.53 8.25
CA PHE A 117 18.61 7.24 7.54
C PHE A 117 18.41 6.71 6.12
N TYR A 118 19.51 6.42 5.42
CA TYR A 118 19.44 5.83 4.08
C TYR A 118 18.75 4.46 4.10
N MET A 119 19.18 3.54 4.98
CA MET A 119 18.60 2.20 5.08
C MET A 119 17.14 2.24 5.53
N SER A 120 16.78 3.14 6.45
CA SER A 120 15.41 3.33 6.90
C SER A 120 14.50 3.90 5.81
N GLU A 121 14.98 4.85 5.00
CA GLU A 121 14.20 5.43 3.90
C GLU A 121 13.94 4.41 2.80
N LYS A 122 14.89 3.49 2.58
CA LYS A 122 14.85 2.50 1.49
C LYS A 122 14.37 1.11 1.92
N ASP A 123 14.01 0.92 3.19
CA ASP A 123 13.60 -0.36 3.77
C ASP A 123 14.64 -1.47 3.53
N LEU A 124 15.90 -1.19 3.86
CA LEU A 124 17.06 -2.06 3.60
C LEU A 124 17.56 -2.83 4.83
N PHE A 125 16.83 -2.82 5.95
CA PHE A 125 17.22 -3.60 7.13
C PHE A 125 16.90 -5.08 6.90
N ASP A 126 17.91 -5.82 6.45
CA ASP A 126 17.81 -7.25 6.12
C ASP A 126 19.08 -7.99 6.58
N GLU A 127 18.98 -9.32 6.77
CA GLU A 127 20.12 -10.19 7.06
C GLU A 127 21.18 -10.15 5.94
N GLU A 128 20.78 -9.88 4.69
CA GLU A 128 21.70 -9.74 3.58
C GLU A 128 22.73 -8.61 3.79
N TYR A 129 22.35 -7.57 4.51
CA TYR A 129 23.16 -6.39 4.77
C TYR A 129 23.62 -6.31 6.23
N TYR A 130 23.71 -7.44 6.91
CA TYR A 130 23.93 -7.55 8.37
C TYR A 130 24.96 -6.55 8.92
N VAL A 131 26.17 -6.49 8.36
CA VAL A 131 27.24 -5.58 8.81
C VAL A 131 26.76 -4.13 8.82
N TYR A 132 26.13 -3.68 7.74
CA TYR A 132 25.60 -2.33 7.58
C TYR A 132 24.38 -2.09 8.48
N SER A 133 23.47 -3.05 8.52
CA SER A 133 22.26 -3.01 9.36
C SER A 133 22.64 -2.84 10.84
N GLN A 134 23.57 -3.65 11.34
CA GLN A 134 24.02 -3.60 12.73
C GLN A 134 24.72 -2.26 13.03
N ALA A 135 25.63 -1.79 12.17
CA ALA A 135 26.29 -0.51 12.37
C ALA A 135 25.30 0.66 12.44
N ALA A 136 24.36 0.70 11.50
CA ALA A 136 23.31 1.71 11.45
C ALA A 136 22.41 1.70 12.69
N LEU A 137 21.91 0.53 13.09
CA LEU A 137 21.01 0.38 14.22
C LEU A 137 21.73 0.70 15.55
N LEU A 138 22.97 0.24 15.69
CA LEU A 138 23.83 0.57 16.84
C LEU A 138 24.04 2.09 16.95
N THR A 139 24.41 2.76 15.85
CA THR A 139 24.58 4.22 15.85
C THR A 139 23.29 4.97 16.15
N ASN A 140 22.14 4.51 15.64
CA ASN A 140 20.86 5.13 15.97
C ASN A 140 20.51 5.00 17.46
N LYS A 141 20.74 3.83 18.08
CA LYS A 141 20.59 3.69 19.54
C LYS A 141 21.54 4.60 20.29
N TYR A 142 22.80 4.67 19.88
CA TYR A 142 23.75 5.58 20.49
C TYR A 142 23.33 7.05 20.38
N HIS A 143 22.73 7.44 19.25
CA HIS A 143 22.16 8.76 19.05
C HIS A 143 20.97 9.03 20.00
N LEU A 144 20.10 8.04 20.22
CA LEU A 144 19.00 8.12 21.20
C LEU A 144 19.55 8.28 22.62
N TYR A 145 20.53 7.46 23.01
CA TYR A 145 21.25 7.60 24.27
C TYR A 145 21.80 9.02 24.46
N GLN A 146 22.50 9.57 23.46
CA GLN A 146 23.08 10.91 23.53
C GLN A 146 22.01 12.00 23.72
N SER A 147 20.89 11.92 23.00
CA SER A 147 19.78 12.86 23.12
C SER A 147 19.15 12.85 24.51
N LYS A 148 18.99 11.66 25.10
CA LYS A 148 18.37 11.47 26.42
C LYS A 148 19.32 11.85 27.54
N LYS A 149 20.60 11.49 27.42
CA LYS A 149 21.69 11.97 28.27
C LYS A 149 21.73 13.50 28.32
N MET A 150 21.62 14.17 27.18
CA MET A 150 21.61 15.64 27.12
C MET A 150 20.43 16.25 27.87
N SER A 151 19.24 15.63 27.73
CA SER A 151 18.04 16.07 28.46
C SER A 151 18.20 15.86 29.96
N MET A 152 18.74 14.71 30.36
CA MET A 152 19.03 14.37 31.75
C MET A 152 20.03 15.36 32.37
N LEU A 153 21.13 15.67 31.68
CA LEU A 153 22.13 16.64 32.16
C LEU A 153 21.55 18.03 32.35
N LYS A 154 20.62 18.44 31.49
CA LYS A 154 19.93 19.71 31.62
C LYS A 154 19.07 19.76 32.90
N GLU A 155 18.37 18.68 33.22
CA GLU A 155 17.57 18.61 34.45
C GLU A 155 18.42 18.62 35.72
N ILE A 156 19.62 18.01 35.66
CA ILE A 156 20.63 18.13 36.73
C ILE A 156 21.03 19.60 36.91
N GLU A 157 21.41 20.27 35.82
CA GLU A 157 21.84 21.67 35.85
C GLU A 157 20.74 22.62 36.36
N ASP A 158 19.49 22.38 35.94
CA ASP A 158 18.32 23.15 36.35
C ASP A 158 17.87 22.81 37.80
N GLY A 159 18.37 21.71 38.38
CA GLY A 159 18.02 21.25 39.73
C GLY A 159 16.58 20.72 39.84
N VAL A 160 16.01 20.24 38.73
CA VAL A 160 14.60 19.84 38.60
C VAL A 160 14.41 18.35 38.28
N MET A 161 15.47 17.55 38.44
CA MET A 161 15.41 16.10 38.21
C MET A 161 14.50 15.41 39.24
N ASP A 162 13.19 15.42 39.00
CA ASP A 162 12.16 14.80 39.84
C ASP A 162 11.46 13.59 39.19
N ASP A 163 11.64 13.41 37.88
CA ASP A 163 11.12 12.29 37.09
C ASP A 163 12.24 11.31 36.70
N ASP A 164 11.87 10.04 36.58
CA ASP A 164 12.78 8.96 36.20
C ASP A 164 12.95 8.83 34.69
N TYR A 165 12.09 9.48 33.89
CA TYR A 165 11.99 9.25 32.45
C TYR A 165 13.33 9.33 31.72
N TYR A 166 14.09 10.44 31.85
CA TYR A 166 15.35 10.59 31.13
C TYR A 166 16.46 9.69 31.69
N VAL A 167 16.45 9.41 32.99
CA VAL A 167 17.43 8.53 33.62
C VAL A 167 17.22 7.09 33.19
N SER A 168 15.99 6.57 33.37
CA SER A 168 15.58 5.22 32.97
C SER A 168 15.85 5.00 31.47
N TYR A 169 15.48 5.96 30.62
CA TYR A 169 15.71 5.82 29.18
C TYR A 169 17.20 5.81 28.83
N THR A 170 18.00 6.68 29.45
CA THR A 170 19.46 6.71 29.22
C THR A 170 20.12 5.41 29.69
N LEU A 171 19.65 4.85 30.81
CA LEU A 171 20.09 3.56 31.35
C LEU A 171 19.72 2.40 30.42
N SER A 172 18.46 2.35 29.96
CA SER A 172 17.96 1.31 29.06
C SER A 172 18.75 1.26 27.75
N GLU A 173 18.96 2.41 27.09
CA GLU A 173 19.75 2.45 25.85
C GLU A 173 21.21 2.04 26.08
N SER A 174 21.77 2.34 27.27
CA SER A 174 23.12 1.89 27.64
C SER A 174 23.19 0.36 27.67
N ILE A 175 22.25 -0.27 28.38
CA ILE A 175 22.19 -1.74 28.54
C ILE A 175 22.00 -2.42 27.19
N GLU A 176 21.12 -1.91 26.33
CA GLU A 176 20.88 -2.48 25.00
C GLU A 176 22.15 -2.46 24.11
N ILE A 177 22.95 -1.40 24.19
CA ILE A 177 24.23 -1.30 23.48
C ILE A 177 25.27 -2.32 24.02
N TYR A 178 25.29 -2.58 25.32
CA TYR A 178 26.14 -3.64 25.89
C TYR A 178 25.67 -5.04 25.50
N LYS A 179 24.35 -5.27 25.47
CA LYS A 179 23.74 -6.54 25.08
C LYS A 179 23.77 -6.85 23.60
N VAL A 180 24.08 -5.86 22.75
CA VAL A 180 24.00 -6.02 21.28
C VAL A 180 22.54 -6.19 20.85
N ASP A 181 21.56 -5.76 21.64
CA ASP A 181 20.14 -5.87 21.30
C ASP A 181 19.72 -4.73 20.36
N VAL A 182 20.28 -4.74 19.14
CA VAL A 182 20.08 -3.73 18.10
C VAL A 182 19.08 -4.20 17.04
N GLY A 183 17.88 -4.59 17.49
CA GLY A 183 16.79 -5.02 16.61
C GLY A 183 16.67 -6.54 16.54
N VAL A 184 16.80 -7.12 15.34
CA VAL A 184 16.76 -8.59 15.13
C VAL A 184 18.15 -9.24 15.14
N TYR A 185 19.19 -8.48 15.50
CA TYR A 185 20.58 -8.87 15.38
C TYR A 185 21.19 -8.98 16.78
N ASP A 186 21.46 -10.20 17.25
CA ASP A 186 21.87 -10.54 18.61
C ASP A 186 23.35 -10.96 18.74
N GLU A 187 24.10 -10.96 17.64
CA GLU A 187 25.52 -11.35 17.60
C GLU A 187 26.41 -10.18 17.15
N GLU A 188 27.54 -9.96 17.84
CA GLU A 188 28.52 -8.94 17.44
C GLU A 188 29.22 -9.37 16.14
N VAL A 189 29.14 -8.54 15.12
CA VAL A 189 29.90 -8.74 13.90
C VAL A 189 31.28 -8.13 14.08
N SER A 190 32.32 -8.90 13.75
CA SER A 190 33.71 -8.52 13.99
C SER A 190 34.10 -7.17 13.36
N GLU A 191 33.49 -6.85 12.23
CA GLU A 191 33.69 -5.61 11.47
C GLU A 191 33.20 -4.38 12.23
N ASN A 192 32.20 -4.55 13.11
CA ASN A 192 31.58 -3.48 13.89
C ASN A 192 32.13 -3.38 15.33
N GLN A 193 33.09 -4.23 15.71
CA GLN A 193 33.62 -4.26 17.07
C GLN A 193 34.14 -2.89 17.53
N ALA A 194 34.85 -2.19 16.64
CA ALA A 194 35.39 -0.86 16.96
C ALA A 194 34.29 0.18 17.24
N ILE A 195 33.10 0.02 16.65
CA ILE A 195 31.94 0.90 16.89
C ILE A 195 31.36 0.61 18.28
N TYR A 196 31.20 -0.68 18.61
CA TYR A 196 30.76 -1.10 19.94
C TYR A 196 31.71 -0.61 21.04
N ASP A 197 33.01 -0.84 20.86
CA ASP A 197 34.03 -0.46 21.85
C ASP A 197 33.99 1.06 22.08
N MET A 198 33.95 1.86 21.02
CA MET A 198 33.86 3.31 21.11
C MET A 198 32.62 3.78 21.89
N TYR A 199 31.44 3.27 21.57
CA TYR A 199 30.21 3.69 22.25
C TYR A 199 30.16 3.21 23.70
N ARG A 200 30.61 1.99 23.98
CA ARG A 200 30.68 1.45 25.35
C ARG A 200 31.67 2.24 26.21
N GLU A 201 32.83 2.61 25.67
CA GLU A 201 33.80 3.47 26.36
C GLU A 201 33.22 4.84 26.70
N GLU A 202 32.49 5.48 25.78
CA GLU A 202 31.84 6.77 26.02
C GLU A 202 30.70 6.66 27.05
N ILE A 203 29.88 5.61 26.98
CA ILE A 203 28.82 5.31 27.94
C ILE A 203 29.41 5.10 29.34
N MET A 204 30.45 4.27 29.46
CA MET A 204 31.13 4.01 30.72
C MET A 204 31.75 5.28 31.31
N SER A 205 32.43 6.08 30.47
CA SER A 205 33.03 7.35 30.88
C SER A 205 32.00 8.32 31.43
N PHE A 206 30.80 8.34 30.85
CA PHE A 206 29.71 9.16 31.34
C PHE A 206 29.20 8.67 32.72
N TRP A 207 28.83 7.39 32.82
CA TRP A 207 28.26 6.85 34.06
C TRP A 207 29.22 6.92 35.24
N VAL A 208 30.50 6.60 35.03
CA VAL A 208 31.53 6.66 36.08
C VAL A 208 31.97 8.10 36.31
N GLY A 209 32.39 8.79 35.26
CA GLY A 209 33.05 10.09 35.38
C GLY A 209 32.09 11.24 35.72
N THR A 210 30.84 11.17 35.27
CA THR A 210 29.84 12.22 35.51
C THR A 210 28.92 11.85 36.66
N LEU A 211 28.41 10.63 36.71
CA LEU A 211 27.40 10.23 37.72
C LEU A 211 27.97 9.41 38.89
N GLY A 212 29.26 9.08 38.88
CA GLY A 212 29.92 8.42 40.00
C GLY A 212 29.38 7.03 40.31
N LEU A 213 28.94 6.29 39.29
CA LEU A 213 28.52 4.90 39.46
C LEU A 213 29.69 4.04 39.97
N THR A 214 29.38 3.07 40.84
CA THR A 214 30.36 2.13 41.39
C THR A 214 30.73 1.06 40.36
N GLU A 215 31.83 0.34 40.61
CA GLU A 215 32.23 -0.81 39.78
C GLU A 215 31.11 -1.85 39.69
N GLU A 216 30.44 -2.17 40.80
CA GLU A 216 29.31 -3.11 40.84
C GLU A 216 28.11 -2.64 39.99
N GLU A 217 27.80 -1.35 40.00
CA GLU A 217 26.71 -0.79 39.19
C GLU A 217 27.05 -0.81 37.70
N ILE A 218 28.31 -0.58 37.33
CA ILE A 218 28.77 -0.68 35.93
C ILE A 218 28.82 -2.12 35.46
N GLU A 219 29.31 -3.05 36.29
CA GLU A 219 29.26 -4.48 35.98
C GLU A 219 27.83 -4.91 35.67
N TRP A 220 26.86 -4.45 36.47
CA TRP A 220 25.44 -4.71 36.22
C TRP A 220 24.94 -4.13 34.89
N ILE A 221 25.29 -2.88 34.55
CA ILE A 221 24.90 -2.26 33.26
C ILE A 221 25.51 -3.01 32.07
N SER A 222 26.77 -3.45 32.21
CA SER A 222 27.55 -4.04 31.13
C SER A 222 27.33 -5.54 30.92
N ASP A 223 26.63 -6.21 31.84
CA ASP A 223 26.35 -7.63 31.75
C ASP A 223 25.35 -7.92 30.62
N LYS A 224 25.78 -8.75 29.68
CA LYS A 224 24.99 -9.18 28.52
C LYS A 224 23.78 -10.03 28.91
N GLU A 225 23.84 -10.71 30.06
CA GLU A 225 22.78 -11.62 30.54
C GLU A 225 21.74 -10.91 31.43
N ASN A 226 21.97 -9.65 31.80
CA ASN A 226 21.11 -8.95 32.77
C ASN A 226 19.79 -8.52 32.16
N TYR A 227 18.69 -9.21 32.45
CA TYR A 227 17.35 -8.74 32.08
C TYR A 227 16.93 -7.58 32.98
N LEU A 228 16.31 -6.54 32.39
CA LEU A 228 15.70 -5.44 33.13
C LEU A 228 14.55 -6.00 33.98
N TYR A 229 14.87 -6.46 35.19
CA TYR A 229 13.87 -6.65 36.22
C TYR A 229 13.51 -5.26 36.72
N PHE A 230 12.23 -4.90 36.59
CA PHE A 230 11.68 -3.59 36.93
C PHE A 230 12.16 -3.05 38.30
N THR A 231 12.47 -3.93 39.26
CA THR A 231 12.93 -3.55 40.59
C THR A 231 14.37 -3.03 40.62
N ASP A 232 15.29 -3.65 39.88
CA ASP A 232 16.72 -3.35 39.97
C ASP A 232 17.04 -2.07 39.17
N GLU A 233 16.36 -1.91 38.03
CA GLU A 233 16.38 -0.68 37.23
C GLU A 233 15.86 0.52 38.02
N GLN A 234 14.76 0.35 38.75
CA GLN A 234 14.19 1.41 39.59
C GLN A 234 15.13 1.82 40.72
N GLU A 235 15.77 0.84 41.38
CA GLU A 235 16.72 1.12 42.45
C GLU A 235 17.93 1.91 41.93
N LEU A 236 18.52 1.47 40.80
CA LEU A 236 19.67 2.15 40.21
C LEU A 236 19.29 3.55 39.71
N THR A 237 18.11 3.69 39.10
CA THR A 237 17.59 5.00 38.65
C THR A 237 17.41 5.97 39.82
N ALA A 238 16.81 5.51 40.93
CA ALA A 238 16.66 6.35 42.12
C ALA A 238 18.02 6.81 42.70
N LYS A 239 19.03 5.92 42.72
CA LYS A 239 20.40 6.27 43.13
C LYS A 239 21.02 7.32 42.19
N ILE A 240 20.81 7.20 40.88
CA ILE A 240 21.32 8.16 39.90
C ILE A 240 20.68 9.53 40.10
N ILE A 241 19.35 9.60 40.29
CA ILE A 241 18.63 10.84 40.55
C ILE A 241 19.18 11.51 41.82
N GLU A 242 19.33 10.76 42.91
CA GLU A 242 19.87 11.29 44.16
C GLU A 242 21.30 11.84 44.00
N ARG A 243 22.14 11.19 43.19
CA ARG A 243 23.49 11.66 42.88
C ARG A 243 23.48 12.91 42.02
N GLY A 244 22.62 12.96 40.99
CA GLY A 244 22.48 14.10 40.09
C GLY A 244 22.10 15.38 40.83
N ILE A 245 21.14 15.32 41.76
CA ILE A 245 20.69 16.47 42.56
C ILE A 245 21.80 17.00 43.51
N LYS A 246 22.76 16.15 43.91
CA LYS A 246 23.80 16.52 44.88
C LYS A 246 25.02 17.19 44.26
N GLN A 247 25.13 17.23 42.93
CA GLN A 247 26.24 17.89 42.21
C GLN A 247 25.99 19.38 42.03
#